data_AF-A0A1G5A8H8-F1
#
_entry.id   AF-A0A1G5A8H8-F1
#
_cell.length_a   1.000
_cell.length_b   1.000
_cell.length_c   1.000
_cell.angle_alpha   90.00
_cell.angle_beta   90.00
_cell.angle_gamma   90.00
#
_symmetry.space_group_name_H-M   'P 1'
#
loop_
_entity.id
_entity.type
_entity.pdbx_description
1 polymer ?
#
loop_
_entity_poly.entity_id
_entity_poly.type
_entity_poly.pdbx_seq_one_letter_code
_entity_poly.pdbx_strand_id
1 'polypeptide(L)'
;MFDHHDSHEQPYTVHLDGTSLSLRDLMEVRFTFIRVLEQRIGGPAQVLKCYRAWASQMESGARTMAEAQIASARAWQEAWEHASEVTVPLLSHPQTTVFRFELC
;
A
#
# COMPACT_ATOMS: atom_id res chain seq x y z
N MET A 1 22.28 -5.09 -22.20
CA MET A 1 22.49 -3.99 -21.25
C MET A 1 21.94 -4.48 -19.93
N PHE A 2 22.81 -5.03 -19.09
CA PHE A 2 22.41 -5.55 -17.77
C PHE A 2 22.62 -4.41 -16.78
N ASP A 3 21.53 -3.74 -16.40
CA ASP A 3 21.53 -2.81 -15.26
C ASP A 3 21.58 -3.64 -13.97
N HIS A 4 22.74 -3.63 -13.31
CA HIS A 4 22.89 -4.01 -11.92
C HIS A 4 22.73 -2.75 -11.05
N HIS A 5 22.17 -2.93 -9.85
CA HIS A 5 22.00 -1.97 -8.75
C HIS A 5 20.76 -1.06 -8.91
N ASP A 6 19.68 -1.29 -8.19
CA ASP A 6 19.64 -1.18 -6.73
C ASP A 6 18.86 -2.33 -6.08
N SER A 7 19.51 -3.06 -5.17
CA SER A 7 18.82 -3.62 -4.01
C SER A 7 18.50 -2.48 -3.05
N HIS A 8 17.73 -1.48 -3.51
CA HIS A 8 16.99 -0.62 -2.61
C HIS A 8 16.01 -1.57 -1.96
N GLU A 9 16.27 -1.96 -0.70
CA GLU A 9 15.27 -2.58 0.16
C GLU A 9 14.00 -1.74 -0.02
N GLN A 10 12.98 -2.34 -0.65
CA GLN A 10 11.70 -1.65 -0.81
C GLN A 10 11.27 -1.29 0.61
N PRO A 11 11.02 -0.01 0.92
CA PRO A 11 10.85 0.42 2.31
C PRO A 11 9.53 -0.06 2.91
N TYR A 12 8.72 -0.74 2.11
CA TYR A 12 7.51 -1.43 2.48
C TYR A 12 7.18 -2.51 1.46
N THR A 13 6.22 -3.34 1.83
CA THR A 13 5.60 -4.35 0.99
C THR A 13 4.10 -4.40 1.27
N VAL A 14 3.33 -4.98 0.35
CA VAL A 14 1.95 -5.38 0.59
C VAL A 14 1.87 -6.90 0.58
N HIS A 15 1.41 -7.48 1.68
CA HIS A 15 1.11 -8.90 1.78
C HIS A 15 -0.32 -9.19 1.36
N LEU A 16 -0.54 -10.39 0.85
CA LEU A 16 -1.87 -10.95 0.64
C LEU A 16 -2.09 -12.00 1.71
N ASP A 17 -3.15 -11.83 2.49
CA ASP A 17 -3.60 -12.80 3.46
C ASP A 17 -4.90 -13.42 2.97
N GLY A 18 -4.93 -14.73 2.79
CA GLY A 18 -6.10 -15.45 2.32
C GLY A 18 -5.85 -16.95 2.22
N THR A 19 -6.91 -17.71 1.95
CA THR A 19 -6.82 -19.14 1.64
C THR A 19 -6.61 -19.33 0.15
N SER A 20 -5.73 -20.27 -0.24
CA SER A 20 -5.51 -20.65 -1.64
C SER A 20 -5.06 -19.51 -2.56
N LEU A 21 -4.08 -18.71 -2.14
CA LEU A 21 -3.46 -17.68 -2.98
C LEU A 21 -2.74 -18.32 -4.17
N SER A 22 -3.03 -17.85 -5.37
CA SER A 22 -2.34 -18.28 -6.57
C SER A 22 -1.01 -17.57 -6.74
N LEU A 23 -0.13 -18.14 -7.58
CA LEU A 23 1.11 -17.47 -7.99
C LEU A 23 0.84 -16.09 -8.63
N ARG A 24 -0.26 -15.98 -9.39
CA ARG A 24 -0.69 -14.72 -10.00
C ARG A 24 -1.05 -13.67 -8.96
N ASP A 25 -1.75 -14.07 -7.89
CA ASP A 25 -2.10 -13.14 -6.82
C ASP A 25 -0.82 -12.58 -6.16
N LEU A 26 0.11 -13.48 -5.82
CA LEU A 26 1.36 -13.14 -5.13
C LEU A 26 2.35 -12.33 -5.98
N MET A 27 2.38 -12.55 -7.29
CA MET A 27 3.33 -11.90 -8.20
C MET A 27 2.74 -10.70 -8.94
N GLU A 28 1.59 -10.87 -9.59
CA GLU A 28 1.01 -9.83 -10.45
C GLU A 28 0.10 -8.91 -9.66
N VAL A 29 -0.91 -9.45 -8.96
CA VAL A 29 -1.93 -8.62 -8.31
C VAL A 29 -1.33 -7.77 -7.19
N ARG A 30 -0.44 -8.36 -6.38
CA ARG A 30 0.36 -7.63 -5.37
C ARG A 30 1.19 -6.50 -6.00
N PHE A 31 1.89 -6.78 -7.10
CA PHE A 31 2.72 -5.78 -7.76
C PHE A 31 1.88 -4.64 -8.36
N THR A 32 0.74 -4.98 -8.97
CA THR A 32 -0.23 -4.00 -9.47
C THR A 32 -0.78 -3.14 -8.34
N PHE A 33 -1.09 -3.71 -7.17
CA PHE A 33 -1.54 -2.96 -6.00
C PHE A 33 -0.54 -1.89 -5.59
N ILE A 34 0.73 -2.29 -5.41
CA ILE A 34 1.81 -1.38 -5.02
C ILE A 34 1.98 -0.26 -6.05
N ARG A 35 1.94 -0.60 -7.35
CA ARG A 35 2.04 0.41 -8.41
C ARG A 35 0.90 1.40 -8.40
N VAL A 36 -0.35 0.94 -8.26
CA VAL A 36 -1.52 1.83 -8.22
C VAL A 36 -1.45 2.76 -7.00
N LEU A 37 -1.07 2.21 -5.84
CA LEU A 37 -0.88 2.96 -4.60
C LEU A 37 0.18 4.06 -4.78
N GLU A 38 1.34 3.71 -5.32
CA GLU A 38 2.44 4.66 -5.59
C GLU A 38 2.06 5.73 -6.60
N GLN A 39 1.38 5.36 -7.69
CA GLN A 39 0.91 6.32 -8.69
C GLN A 39 -0.08 7.33 -8.12
N ARG A 40 -0.94 6.88 -7.19
CA ARG A 40 -1.93 7.75 -6.56
C ARG A 40 -1.31 8.69 -5.52
N ILE A 41 -0.30 8.22 -4.78
CA ILE A 41 0.32 8.99 -3.70
C ILE A 41 1.50 9.85 -4.17
N GLY A 42 2.23 9.44 -5.21
CA GLY A 42 3.43 10.14 -5.70
C GLY A 42 4.75 9.41 -5.40
N GLY A 43 4.74 8.08 -5.41
CA GLY A 43 5.92 7.23 -5.29
C GLY A 43 6.28 6.80 -3.85
N PRO A 44 7.31 5.95 -3.68
CA PRO A 44 7.55 5.22 -2.44
C PRO A 44 7.81 6.10 -1.20
N ALA A 45 8.57 7.18 -1.34
CA ALA A 45 8.87 8.09 -0.22
C ALA A 45 7.60 8.78 0.31
N GLN A 46 6.69 9.16 -0.60
CA GLN A 46 5.43 9.80 -0.22
C GLN A 46 4.45 8.79 0.36
N VAL A 47 4.47 7.53 -0.12
CA VAL A 47 3.71 6.41 0.47
C VAL A 47 4.08 6.23 1.95
N LEU A 48 5.36 6.16 2.29
CA LEU A 48 5.80 6.05 3.69
C LEU A 48 5.33 7.22 4.56
N LYS A 49 5.45 8.45 4.05
CA LYS A 49 5.02 9.65 4.77
C LYS A 49 3.52 9.62 5.06
N CYS A 50 2.71 9.27 4.06
CA CYS A 50 1.26 9.16 4.19
C CYS A 50 0.86 8.02 5.14
N TYR A 51 1.48 6.84 5.01
CA TYR A 51 1.25 5.71 5.90
C TYR A 51 1.56 6.04 7.36
N ARG A 52 2.73 6.64 7.64
CA ARG A 52 3.12 7.02 9.01
C ARG A 52 2.17 8.05 9.62
N ALA A 53 1.71 9.01 8.82
CA ALA A 53 0.71 9.98 9.27
C ALA A 53 -0.62 9.28 9.62
N TRP A 54 -1.07 8.35 8.78
CA TRP A 54 -2.26 7.55 9.05
C TRP A 54 -2.12 6.66 10.30
N ALA A 55 -1.00 5.95 10.43
CA ALA A 55 -0.73 5.12 11.61
C ALA A 55 -0.73 5.95 12.90
N SER A 56 -0.09 7.13 12.88
CA SER A 56 -0.12 8.07 14.01
C SER A 56 -1.54 8.56 14.32
N GLN A 57 -2.35 8.82 13.29
CA GLN A 57 -3.75 9.19 13.47
C GLN A 57 -4.57 8.07 14.12
N MET A 58 -4.32 6.80 13.77
CA MET A 58 -5.01 5.65 14.35
C MET A 58 -4.60 5.39 15.80
N GLU A 59 -3.34 5.62 16.15
CA GLU A 59 -2.84 5.41 17.51
C GLU A 59 -3.23 6.54 18.47
N SER A 60 -3.07 7.80 18.06
CA SER A 60 -3.20 8.98 18.95
C SER A 60 -4.43 9.85 18.66
N GLY A 61 -5.15 9.58 17.57
CA GLY A 61 -6.25 10.42 17.09
C GLY A 61 -5.77 11.69 16.37
N ALA A 62 -6.69 12.36 15.67
CA ALA A 62 -6.36 13.52 14.83
C ALA A 62 -6.20 14.85 15.59
N ARG A 63 -6.57 14.93 16.88
CA ARG A 63 -6.71 16.20 17.61
C ARG A 63 -5.40 16.95 17.81
N THR A 64 -4.27 16.25 17.85
CA THR A 64 -2.93 16.82 18.08
C THR A 64 -2.10 16.88 16.80
N MET A 65 -2.64 16.44 15.66
CA MET A 65 -1.92 16.37 14.40
C MET A 65 -2.00 17.71 13.64
N ALA A 66 -0.91 18.05 12.96
CA ALA A 66 -0.91 19.20 12.06
C ALA A 66 -1.80 18.92 10.83
N GLU A 67 -2.39 19.96 10.24
CA GLU A 67 -3.25 19.85 9.05
C GLU A 67 -2.59 19.08 7.90
N ALA A 68 -1.29 19.30 7.66
CA ALA A 68 -0.53 18.58 6.65
C ALA A 68 -0.40 17.08 6.94
N GLN A 69 -0.35 16.68 8.22
CA GLN A 69 -0.34 15.26 8.61
C GLN A 69 -1.73 14.65 8.42
N ILE A 70 -2.79 15.36 8.77
CA ILE A 70 -4.17 14.93 8.52
C ILE A 70 -4.41 14.73 7.02
N ALA A 71 -3.94 15.67 6.18
CA ALA A 71 -4.01 15.55 4.73
C ALA A 71 -3.23 14.34 4.21
N SER A 72 -2.03 14.09 4.75
CA SER A 72 -1.22 12.92 4.38
C SER A 72 -1.90 11.60 4.78
N ALA A 73 -2.55 11.56 5.95
CA ALA A 73 -3.29 10.39 6.42
C ALA A 73 -4.54 10.11 5.58
N ARG A 74 -5.26 11.15 5.15
CA ARG A 74 -6.38 11.02 4.20
C ARG A 74 -5.92 10.52 2.83
N ALA A 75 -4.83 11.09 2.31
CA ALA A 75 -4.25 10.65 1.05
C ALA A 75 -3.85 9.16 1.08
N TRP A 76 -3.36 8.67 2.22
CA TRP A 76 -3.13 7.23 2.43
C TRP A 76 -4.43 6.42 2.30
N GLN A 77 -5.48 6.79 3.03
CA GLN A 77 -6.77 6.08 3.02
C GLN A 77 -7.38 6.04 1.62
N GLU A 78 -7.49 7.20 0.95
CA GLU A 78 -8.06 7.31 -0.39
C GLU A 78 -7.28 6.49 -1.41
N ALA A 79 -5.95 6.48 -1.32
CA ALA A 79 -5.12 5.71 -2.23
C ALA A 79 -5.18 4.21 -1.95
N TRP A 80 -5.29 3.80 -0.69
CA TRP A 80 -5.47 2.41 -0.29
C TRP A 80 -6.83 1.85 -0.76
N GLU A 81 -7.89 2.62 -0.56
CA GLU A 81 -9.24 2.29 -1.07
C GLU A 81 -9.22 2.18 -2.59
N HIS A 82 -8.64 3.16 -3.29
CA HIS A 82 -8.54 3.12 -4.75
C HIS A 82 -7.72 1.94 -5.26
N ALA A 83 -6.56 1.65 -4.66
CA ALA A 83 -5.76 0.50 -5.02
C ALA A 83 -6.53 -0.80 -4.81
N SER A 84 -7.31 -0.89 -3.72
CA SER A 84 -8.16 -2.05 -3.43
C SER A 84 -9.28 -2.20 -4.46
N GLU A 85 -10.00 -1.12 -4.80
CA GLU A 85 -11.07 -1.12 -5.83
C GLU A 85 -10.56 -1.65 -7.18
N VAL A 86 -9.36 -1.25 -7.57
CA VAL A 86 -8.74 -1.65 -8.85
C VAL A 86 -8.29 -3.11 -8.84
N THR A 87 -7.79 -3.62 -7.71
CA THR A 87 -7.07 -4.90 -7.67
C THR A 87 -7.82 -6.05 -7.04
N VAL A 88 -8.79 -5.79 -6.14
CA VAL A 88 -9.64 -6.83 -5.56
C VAL A 88 -10.32 -7.66 -6.68
N PRO A 89 -10.91 -7.07 -7.74
CA PRO A 89 -11.50 -7.85 -8.83
C PRO A 89 -10.53 -8.75 -9.59
N LEU A 90 -9.21 -8.53 -9.46
CA LEU A 90 -8.17 -9.31 -10.13
C LEU A 90 -7.74 -10.54 -9.31
N LEU A 91 -8.09 -10.59 -8.02
CA LEU A 91 -7.76 -11.70 -7.13
C LEU A 91 -8.51 -12.96 -7.53
N SER A 92 -7.86 -14.11 -7.34
CA SER A 92 -8.49 -15.42 -7.56
C SER A 92 -9.64 -15.67 -6.57
N HIS A 93 -9.52 -15.18 -5.34
CA HIS A 93 -10.52 -15.33 -4.28
C HIS A 93 -10.77 -13.99 -3.56
N PRO A 94 -11.49 -13.03 -4.19
CA PRO A 94 -11.61 -11.65 -3.71
C PRO A 94 -12.38 -11.50 -2.40
N GLN A 95 -13.24 -12.47 -2.05
CA GLN A 95 -14.06 -12.42 -0.83
C GLN A 95 -13.31 -12.90 0.42
N THR A 96 -12.21 -13.63 0.24
CA THR A 96 -11.46 -14.27 1.35
C THR A 96 -9.99 -13.85 1.39
N THR A 97 -9.61 -12.88 0.56
CA THR A 97 -8.25 -12.38 0.45
C THR A 97 -8.22 -10.89 0.77
N VAL A 98 -7.28 -10.48 1.62
CA VAL A 98 -7.09 -9.09 2.02
C VAL A 98 -5.65 -8.64 1.78
N PHE A 99 -5.48 -7.37 1.43
CA PHE A 99 -4.17 -6.73 1.34
C PHE A 99 -3.75 -6.24 2.74
N ARG A 100 -2.48 -6.40 3.10
CA ARG A 100 -1.88 -5.83 4.33
C ARG A 100 -0.61 -5.08 3.99
N PHE A 101 -0.51 -3.84 4.42
CA PHE A 101 0.72 -3.06 4.31
C PHE A 101 1.70 -3.41 5.44
N GLU A 102 2.97 -3.57 5.12
CA GLU A 102 4.05 -3.85 6.07
C GLU A 102 5.28 -3.01 5.73
N LEU A 103 5.90 -2.40 6.74
CA LEU A 103 7.17 -1.69 6.60
C LEU A 103 8.31 -2.72 6.66
N CYS A 104 9.30 -2.56 5.79
CA CYS A 104 10.50 -3.40 5.77
C CYS A 104 11.60 -2.86 6.70
#